data_AF-A0A484HC09-F1
#
_entry.id   AF-A0A484HC09-F1
#
_cell.length_a   1.000
_cell.length_b   1.000
_cell.length_c   1.000
_cell.angle_alpha   90.00
_cell.angle_beta   90.00
_cell.angle_gamma   90.00
#
_symmetry.space_group_name_H-M   'P 1'
#
loop_
_entity.id
_entity.type
_entity.pdbx_description
1 polymer ?
#
loop_
_entity_poly.entity_id
_entity_poly.type
_entity_poly.pdbx_seq_one_letter_code
_entity_poly.pdbx_strand_id
1 'polypeptide(L)'
;MDTFNPHMKALRVKVFQDTEKNLTRADPMLLSGEWGLETDTGRLKIGDGVRRWRALPYKIDRTLTREMVEDMMMMKAYIEKIKREKNGAY
;
A
#
# COMPACT_ATOMS: atom_id res chain seq x y z
N MET A 1 3.02 23.65 30.58
CA MET A 1 4.25 24.16 29.93
C MET A 1 4.68 23.07 28.98
N ASP A 2 4.44 23.27 27.68
CA ASP A 2 4.65 22.26 26.65
C ASP A 2 6.12 22.30 26.23
N THR A 3 6.92 21.30 26.62
CA THR A 3 8.36 21.27 26.30
C THR A 3 8.55 20.79 24.87
N PHE A 4 8.29 21.67 23.90
CA PHE A 4 8.75 21.46 22.53
C PHE A 4 10.28 21.39 22.54
N ASN A 5 10.85 20.21 22.30
CA ASN A 5 12.29 20.00 22.25
C ASN A 5 12.88 20.71 21.00
N PRO A 6 13.63 21.81 21.14
CA PRO A 6 14.05 22.66 20.02
C PRO A 6 15.17 22.04 19.16
N HIS A 7 15.63 20.82 19.46
CA HIS A 7 16.76 20.18 18.78
C HIS A 7 16.39 19.12 17.72
N MET A 8 15.12 18.75 17.55
CA MET A 8 14.75 17.88 16.43
C MET A 8 14.69 18.68 15.13
N LYS A 9 15.76 18.61 14.33
CA LYS A 9 15.71 19.03 12.92
C LYS A 9 14.80 18.08 12.15
N ALA A 10 13.76 18.62 11.51
CA ALA A 10 12.97 17.87 10.54
C ALA A 10 13.84 17.56 9.31
N LEU A 11 14.14 16.29 9.08
CA LEU A 11 14.78 15.82 7.84
C LEU A 11 13.69 15.49 6.82
N ARG A 12 13.74 16.15 5.65
CA ARG A 12 12.90 15.78 4.51
C ARG A 12 13.68 14.83 3.61
N VAL A 13 13.26 13.57 3.57
CA VAL A 13 13.84 12.54 2.70
C VAL A 13 12.97 12.42 1.44
N LYS A 14 13.62 12.40 0.27
CA LYS A 14 12.97 12.06 -1.00
C LYS A 14 13.34 10.62 -1.36
N VAL A 15 12.35 9.85 -1.79
CA VAL A 15 12.53 8.48 -2.29
C VAL A 15 12.63 8.47 -3.82
N PHE A 16 13.15 7.39 -4.38
CA PHE A 16 13.12 7.14 -5.82
C PHE A 16 11.66 6.94 -6.24
N GLN A 17 11.17 7.77 -7.17
CA GLN A 17 9.74 7.79 -7.48
C GLN A 17 9.48 8.27 -8.91
N ASP A 18 8.49 7.65 -9.55
CA ASP A 18 7.94 8.05 -10.84
C ASP A 18 6.55 7.37 -11.00
N THR A 19 5.93 7.45 -12.16
CA THR A 19 4.74 6.65 -12.52
C THR A 19 5.11 5.17 -12.68
N GLU A 20 4.15 4.27 -12.46
CA GLU A 20 4.30 2.82 -12.71
C GLU A 20 4.92 2.57 -14.09
N LYS A 21 4.37 3.19 -15.13
CA LYS A 21 4.80 3.00 -16.52
C LYS A 21 6.27 3.40 -16.71
N ASN A 22 6.69 4.51 -16.12
CA ASN A 22 8.07 4.97 -16.24
C ASN A 22 9.04 4.07 -15.47
N LEU A 23 8.68 3.64 -14.26
CA LEU A 23 9.47 2.71 -13.45
C LEU A 23 9.60 1.34 -14.13
N THR A 24 8.50 0.80 -14.64
CA THR A 24 8.45 -0.47 -15.38
C THR A 24 9.20 -0.41 -16.70
N ARG A 25 9.28 0.76 -17.35
CA ARG A 25 10.07 0.97 -18.59
C ARG A 25 11.56 1.12 -18.29
N ALA A 26 11.92 1.91 -17.28
CA ALA A 26 13.32 2.13 -16.92
C ALA A 26 13.96 0.89 -16.26
N ASP A 27 13.13 0.06 -15.61
CA ASP A 27 13.53 -1.15 -14.89
C ASP A 27 14.80 -0.97 -14.02
N PRO A 28 14.83 0.06 -13.14
CA PRO A 28 16.03 0.38 -12.37
C PRO A 28 16.36 -0.71 -11.35
N MET A 29 17.65 -0.87 -11.04
CA MET A 29 18.11 -1.65 -9.90
C MET A 29 18.25 -0.72 -8.69
N LEU A 30 17.40 -0.91 -7.69
CA LEU A 30 17.42 -0.12 -6.46
C LEU A 30 18.49 -0.67 -5.52
N LEU A 31 19.16 0.22 -4.79
CA LEU A 31 20.12 -0.18 -3.75
C LEU A 31 19.40 -0.96 -2.64
N SER A 32 20.16 -1.76 -1.88
CA SER A 32 19.59 -2.51 -0.76
C SER A 32 19.00 -1.53 0.27
N GLY A 33 17.70 -1.71 0.56
CA GLY A 33 16.95 -0.84 1.46
C GLY A 33 16.45 0.47 0.83
N GLU A 34 16.73 0.74 -0.45
CA GLU A 34 16.20 1.92 -1.14
C GLU A 34 14.71 1.76 -1.48
N TRP A 35 13.94 2.82 -1.22
CA TRP A 35 12.49 2.83 -1.42
C TRP A 35 12.17 3.33 -2.82
N GLY A 36 11.35 2.55 -3.54
CA GLY A 36 10.77 2.95 -4.83
C GLY A 36 9.26 3.12 -4.72
N LEU A 37 8.75 4.30 -5.09
CA LEU A 37 7.33 4.65 -5.05
C LEU A 37 6.76 4.88 -6.45
N GLU A 38 5.69 4.16 -6.78
CA GLU A 38 4.81 4.51 -7.91
C GLU A 38 3.88 5.64 -7.48
N THR A 39 4.08 6.84 -8.02
CA THR A 39 3.36 8.06 -7.62
C THR A 39 1.88 8.08 -8.01
N ASP A 40 1.53 7.38 -9.08
CA ASP A 40 0.17 7.28 -9.63
C ASP A 40 -0.67 6.17 -8.98
N THR A 41 -0.05 5.04 -8.65
CA THR A 41 -0.73 3.91 -8.00
C THR A 41 -0.59 3.91 -6.48
N GLY A 42 0.42 4.60 -5.93
CA GLY A 42 0.82 4.55 -4.53
C GLY A 42 1.46 3.22 -4.10
N ARG A 43 1.83 2.34 -5.04
CA ARG A 43 2.51 1.07 -4.72
C ARG A 43 3.98 1.29 -4.43
N LEU A 44 4.54 0.45 -3.55
CA LEU A 44 5.90 0.58 -3.06
C LEU A 44 6.68 -0.73 -3.19
N LYS A 45 7.94 -0.62 -3.63
CA LYS A 45 8.93 -1.71 -3.57
C LYS A 45 10.17 -1.23 -2.82
N ILE A 46 10.91 -2.19 -2.25
CA ILE A 46 12.19 -1.93 -1.58
C ILE A 46 13.27 -2.72 -2.32
N GLY A 47 14.35 -2.04 -2.68
CA GLY A 47 15.51 -2.65 -3.32
C GLY A 47 16.22 -3.65 -2.42
N ASP A 48 16.78 -4.69 -3.02
CA ASP A 48 17.67 -5.66 -2.35
C ASP A 48 19.11 -5.56 -2.86
N GLY A 49 19.40 -4.59 -3.75
CA GLY A 49 20.71 -4.40 -4.36
C GLY A 49 21.06 -5.41 -5.47
N VAL A 50 20.14 -6.29 -5.87
CA VAL A 50 20.41 -7.36 -6.85
C VAL A 50 19.33 -7.41 -7.93
N ARG A 51 18.05 -7.35 -7.55
CA ARG A 51 16.91 -7.44 -8.47
C ARG A 51 16.55 -6.06 -9.02
N ARG A 52 16.21 -6.04 -10.32
CA ARG A 52 15.60 -4.87 -10.97
C ARG A 52 14.14 -4.71 -10.58
N TRP A 53 13.62 -3.50 -10.75
CA TRP A 53 12.26 -3.07 -10.40
C TRP A 53 11.17 -4.09 -10.75
N ARG A 54 11.17 -4.63 -11.98
CA ARG A 54 10.18 -5.60 -12.44
C ARG A 54 10.18 -6.90 -11.61
N ALA A 55 11.33 -7.31 -11.09
CA ALA A 55 11.51 -8.53 -10.30
C ALA A 55 11.37 -8.33 -8.78
N LEU A 56 11.23 -7.08 -8.31
CA LEU A 56 11.00 -6.80 -6.90
C LEU A 56 9.51 -7.02 -6.54
N PRO A 57 9.20 -7.61 -5.37
CA PRO A 57 7.83 -7.75 -4.89
C PRO A 57 7.31 -6.40 -4.36
N TYR A 58 6.01 -6.17 -4.49
CA TYR A 58 5.35 -5.06 -3.81
C TYR A 58 5.30 -5.30 -2.31
N LYS A 59 5.57 -4.24 -1.54
CA LYS A 59 5.46 -4.21 -0.07
C LYS A 59 4.18 -3.53 0.39
N ILE A 60 3.77 -2.52 -0.36
CA ILE A 60 2.47 -1.89 -0.24
C ILE A 60 1.83 -1.97 -1.60
N ASP A 61 0.66 -2.59 -1.63
CA ASP A 61 -0.21 -2.63 -2.79
C ASP A 61 -1.62 -2.18 -2.35
N ARG A 62 -2.27 -1.33 -3.15
CA ARG A 62 -3.67 -0.93 -2.88
C ARG A 62 -4.66 -2.03 -3.26
N THR A 63 -4.20 -3.14 -3.80
CA THR A 63 -5.02 -4.31 -4.06
C THR A 63 -5.61 -4.81 -2.75
N LEU A 64 -6.94 -4.70 -2.58
CA LEU A 64 -7.65 -5.48 -1.56
C LEU A 64 -7.23 -6.94 -1.77
N THR A 65 -6.67 -7.58 -0.74
CA THR A 65 -6.32 -8.99 -0.88
C THR A 65 -7.60 -9.77 -1.18
N ARG A 66 -7.46 -10.89 -1.89
CA ARG A 66 -8.60 -11.76 -2.19
C ARG A 66 -9.37 -12.15 -0.92
N GLU A 67 -8.63 -12.42 0.15
CA GLU A 67 -9.16 -12.70 1.49
C GLU A 67 -9.99 -11.52 2.02
N MET A 68 -9.49 -10.29 1.94
CA MET A 68 -10.26 -9.10 2.33
C MET A 68 -11.55 -8.94 1.52
N VAL A 69 -11.53 -9.26 0.23
CA VAL A 69 -12.74 -9.22 -0.62
C VAL A 69 -13.73 -10.31 -0.19
N GLU A 70 -13.25 -11.51 0.08
CA GLU A 70 -14.07 -12.64 0.55
C GLU A 70 -14.70 -12.33 1.92
N ASP A 71 -13.94 -11.76 2.87
CA ASP A 71 -14.43 -11.30 4.17
C ASP A 71 -15.51 -10.21 4.02
N MET A 72 -15.29 -9.24 3.13
CA MET A 72 -16.27 -8.19 2.84
C MET A 72 -17.57 -8.75 2.24
N MET A 73 -17.47 -9.77 1.38
CA MET A 73 -18.63 -10.45 0.80
C MET A 73 -19.41 -11.23 1.87
N MET A 74 -18.70 -11.95 2.75
CA MET A 74 -19.32 -12.68 3.86
C MET A 74 -20.03 -11.73 4.83
N MET A 75 -19.39 -10.61 5.17
CA MET A 75 -19.99 -9.57 6.02
C MET A 75 -21.25 -8.97 5.40
N LYS A 76 -21.22 -8.68 4.08
CA LYS A 76 -22.40 -8.19 3.35
C LYS A 76 -23.55 -9.20 3.39
N ALA A 77 -23.28 -10.48 3.13
CA ALA A 77 -24.30 -11.53 3.17
C ALA A 77 -24.93 -11.68 4.56
N TYR A 78 -24.11 -11.59 5.62
CA TYR A 78 -24.57 -11.65 7.00
C TYR A 78 -25.48 -10.46 7.37
N ILE A 79 -25.09 -9.24 6.98
CA ILE A 79 -25.91 -8.04 7.20
C ILE A 79 -27.27 -8.15 6.48
N GLU A 80 -27.29 -8.65 5.24
CA GLU A 80 -28.54 -8.84 4.50
C GLU A 80 -29.44 -9.91 5.15
N LYS A 81 -28.85 -10.97 5.72
CA LYS A 81 -29.60 -11.95 6.51
C LYS A 81 -30.29 -11.31 7.72
N ILE A 82 -29.56 -10.52 8.51
CA ILE A 82 -30.11 -9.82 9.68
C ILE A 82 -31.26 -8.88 9.28
N LYS A 83 -31.11 -8.14 8.17
CA LYS A 83 -32.17 -7.24 7.69
C LYS A 83 -33.44 -7.99 7.33
N ARG A 84 -33.32 -9.16 6.67
CA ARG A 84 -34.49 -10.00 6.31
C ARG A 84 -35.19 -10.54 7.55
N GLU A 85 -34.44 -11.01 8.54
CA GLU A 85 -35.00 -11.54 9.79
C GLU A 85 -35.75 -10.44 10.57
N LYS A 86 -35.23 -9.20 10.58
CA LYS A 86 -35.93 -8.05 11.16
C LYS A 86 -37.18 -7.64 10.38
N ASN A 87 -37.16 -7.74 9.05
CA ASN A 87 -38.28 -7.33 8.21
C ASN A 87 -39.38 -8.41 8.05
N GLY A 88 -39.06 -9.67 8.31
CA GLY A 88 -40.02 -10.80 8.29
C GLY A 88 -40.64 -11.11 9.65
N ALA A 89 -40.30 -10.35 10.69
CA ALA A 89 -40.87 -10.45 12.02
C ALA A 89 -42.09 -9.52 12.19
N TYR A 90 -43.09 -9.65 11.32
CA TYR A 90 -44.47 -9.15 11.49
C TYR A 90 -45.43 -10.03 10.70
#